data_AF-A0A369BF77-F1
#
_entry.id   AF-A0A369BF77-F1
#
_cell.length_a   1.000
_cell.length_b   1.000
_cell.length_c   1.000
_cell.angle_alpha   90.00
_cell.angle_beta   90.00
_cell.angle_gamma   90.00
#
_symmetry.space_group_name_H-M   'P 1'
#
loop_
_entity.id
_entity.type
_entity.pdbx_description
1 polymer ?
#
loop_
_entity_poly.entity_id
_entity_poly.type
_entity_poly.pdbx_seq_one_letter_code
_entity_poly.pdbx_strand_id
1 'polypeptide(L)'
;MGYLYTAIGDSLTTGAGAWLSGGFAPIYRRMAESRLRTRVDYENLGVNGMTSQKLLAAVQGDSRFRAALRQADIITVSIGANDLRPYARAIAEGSGSRASQIPQALNRTKGNVRQIVYNLYQIKSPQRKPFIIRMVGVYNPFPNIREAGVYARQYNAFLTTLGGPNYRVANIYSAFEGNERELLFLDRVHPNSRGYRVIAQGLDRLGYLPLQ
;
A
#
# COMPACT_ATOMS: atom_id res chain seq x y z
N MET A 1 26.81 -7.66 4.55
CA MET A 1 25.99 -6.53 4.03
C MET A 1 24.52 -6.88 4.24
N GLY A 2 23.68 -5.92 4.61
CA GLY A 2 22.24 -6.12 4.81
C GLY A 2 21.41 -5.60 3.63
N TYR A 3 20.10 -5.85 3.65
CA TYR A 3 19.16 -5.24 2.70
C TYR A 3 18.55 -3.96 3.26
N LEU A 4 18.13 -3.07 2.37
CA LEU A 4 17.40 -1.85 2.70
C LEU A 4 15.93 -1.98 2.30
N TYR A 5 15.03 -1.74 3.24
CA TYR A 5 13.58 -1.76 3.04
C TYR A 5 12.98 -0.37 3.19
N THR A 6 12.37 0.15 2.12
CA THR A 6 11.64 1.42 2.16
C THR A 6 10.14 1.19 2.01
N ALA A 7 9.38 1.62 3.02
CA ALA A 7 7.92 1.60 2.99
C ALA A 7 7.38 2.99 2.64
N ILE A 8 6.66 3.12 1.53
CA ILE A 8 5.99 4.38 1.14
C ILE A 8 4.48 4.21 1.17
N GLY A 9 3.73 5.28 1.42
CA GLY A 9 2.28 5.22 1.33
C GLY A 9 1.53 6.09 2.30
N ASP A 10 0.34 5.64 2.66
CA ASP A 10 -0.60 6.34 3.51
C ASP A 10 -0.53 5.91 4.99
N SER A 11 -1.66 6.06 5.72
CA SER A 11 -1.74 5.75 7.14
C SER A 11 -1.50 4.27 7.45
N LEU A 12 -1.77 3.36 6.51
CA LEU A 12 -1.44 1.95 6.67
C LEU A 12 0.07 1.76 6.80
N THR A 13 0.84 2.50 6.00
CA THR A 13 2.30 2.50 6.05
C THR A 13 2.78 3.12 7.36
N THR A 14 2.17 4.21 7.85
CA THR A 14 2.53 4.80 9.16
C THR A 14 2.27 3.89 10.35
N GLY A 15 1.30 2.97 10.24
CA GLY A 15 0.86 2.12 11.35
C GLY A 15 -0.25 2.71 12.23
N ALA A 16 -1.06 3.62 11.69
CA ALA A 16 -2.21 4.19 12.38
C ALA A 16 -3.14 3.10 12.95
N GLY A 17 -3.58 3.22 14.21
CA GLY A 17 -4.41 2.20 14.86
C GLY A 17 -3.63 1.05 15.51
N ALA A 18 -2.29 1.04 15.44
CA ALA A 18 -1.45 0.04 16.09
C ALA A 18 -0.24 0.62 16.82
N TRP A 19 -0.52 1.22 17.98
CA TRP A 19 0.45 1.86 18.87
C TRP A 19 1.66 0.98 19.22
N LEU A 20 1.47 -0.33 19.42
CA LEU A 20 2.54 -1.24 19.84
C LEU A 20 3.32 -1.87 18.70
N SER A 21 2.70 -2.10 17.53
CA SER A 21 3.34 -2.82 16.43
C SER A 21 3.89 -1.92 15.32
N GLY A 22 3.49 -0.64 15.27
CA GLY A 22 3.98 0.32 14.28
C GLY A 22 3.56 0.03 12.84
N GLY A 23 2.42 -0.66 12.64
CA GLY A 23 1.90 -1.02 11.32
C GLY A 23 2.43 -2.33 10.73
N PHE A 24 2.19 -2.54 9.43
CA PHE A 24 2.64 -3.75 8.74
C PHE A 24 4.13 -3.73 8.43
N ALA A 25 4.70 -2.56 8.16
CA ALA A 25 6.08 -2.40 7.70
C ALA A 25 7.11 -3.04 8.67
N PRO A 26 7.16 -2.70 9.98
CA PRO A 26 8.11 -3.34 10.90
C PRO A 26 7.86 -4.84 11.12
N ILE A 27 6.62 -5.33 10.94
CA ILE A 27 6.31 -6.76 10.99
C ILE A 27 6.89 -7.45 9.76
N TYR A 28 6.65 -6.90 8.56
CA TYR A 28 7.16 -7.42 7.30
C TYR A 28 8.69 -7.38 7.25
N ARG A 29 9.33 -6.33 7.77
CA ARG A 29 10.80 -6.24 7.93
C ARG A 29 11.36 -7.46 8.67
N ARG A 30 10.78 -7.81 9.82
CA ARG A 30 11.23 -8.98 10.62
C ARG A 30 11.03 -10.30 9.88
N MET A 31 9.93 -10.43 9.12
CA MET A 31 9.70 -11.59 8.26
C MET A 31 10.76 -11.68 7.16
N ALA A 32 11.06 -10.55 6.51
CA ALA A 32 12.11 -10.44 5.49
C ALA A 32 13.48 -10.84 6.05
N GLU A 33 13.88 -10.34 7.23
CA GLU A 33 15.13 -10.73 7.89
C GLU A 33 15.22 -12.23 8.11
N SER A 34 14.14 -12.83 8.62
CA SER A 34 14.10 -14.27 8.86
C SER A 34 14.18 -15.08 7.56
N ARG A 35 13.53 -14.63 6.49
CA ARG A 35 13.48 -15.32 5.19
C ARG A 35 14.78 -15.21 4.43
N LEU A 36 15.40 -14.02 4.45
CA LEU A 36 16.65 -13.71 3.77
C LEU A 36 17.89 -14.10 4.62
N ARG A 37 17.68 -14.50 5.88
CA ARG A 37 18.74 -14.83 6.85
C ARG A 37 19.82 -13.73 6.96
N THR A 38 19.40 -12.49 6.77
CA THR A 38 20.26 -11.32 6.61
C THR A 38 19.55 -10.12 7.24
N ARG A 39 20.31 -9.21 7.85
CA ARG A 39 19.78 -7.97 8.43
C ARG A 39 19.03 -7.14 7.37
N VAL A 40 17.90 -6.58 7.76
CA VAL A 40 17.10 -5.66 6.93
C VAL A 40 16.91 -4.36 7.70
N ASP A 41 17.65 -3.34 7.29
CA ASP A 41 17.43 -1.97 7.76
C ASP A 41 16.20 -1.40 7.06
N TYR A 42 15.44 -0.53 7.74
CA TYR A 42 14.19 -0.03 7.20
C TYR A 42 14.00 1.47 7.38
N GLU A 43 13.36 2.08 6.40
CA GLU A 43 12.85 3.45 6.48
C GLU A 43 11.35 3.47 6.15
N ASN A 44 10.59 4.17 7.00
CA ASN A 44 9.16 4.35 6.82
C ASN A 44 8.86 5.79 6.38
N LEU A 45 8.34 5.93 5.18
CA LEU A 45 7.92 7.18 4.53
C LEU A 45 6.40 7.21 4.33
N GLY A 46 5.66 6.57 5.23
CA GLY A 46 4.20 6.68 5.30
C GLY A 46 3.77 8.09 5.73
N VAL A 47 2.70 8.61 5.14
CA VAL A 47 2.11 9.90 5.52
C VAL A 47 0.61 9.73 5.71
N ASN A 48 0.07 10.13 6.86
CA ASN A 48 -1.37 10.06 7.12
C ASN A 48 -2.16 10.87 6.09
N GLY A 49 -3.20 10.27 5.53
CA GLY A 49 -4.04 10.91 4.50
C GLY A 49 -3.38 11.09 3.14
N MET A 50 -2.22 10.45 2.88
CA MET A 50 -1.56 10.49 1.57
C MET A 50 -2.50 9.98 0.47
N THR A 51 -2.72 10.78 -0.57
CA THR A 51 -3.43 10.38 -1.78
C THR A 51 -2.45 9.91 -2.85
N SER A 52 -2.93 9.19 -3.86
CA SER A 52 -2.06 8.75 -4.98
C SER A 52 -1.39 9.92 -5.70
N GLN A 53 -2.06 11.06 -5.81
CA GLN A 53 -1.49 12.26 -6.42
C GLN A 53 -0.33 12.84 -5.60
N LYS A 54 -0.48 12.93 -4.27
CA LYS A 54 0.59 13.41 -3.38
C LYS A 54 1.77 12.45 -3.34
N LEU A 55 1.51 11.14 -3.31
CA LEU A 55 2.58 10.15 -3.38
C LEU A 55 3.33 10.19 -4.71
N LEU A 56 2.62 10.37 -5.83
CA LEU A 56 3.26 10.55 -7.13
C LEU A 56 4.20 11.77 -7.12
N ALA A 57 3.73 12.91 -6.63
CA ALA A 57 4.55 14.12 -6.52
C ALA A 57 5.79 13.89 -5.65
N ALA A 58 5.66 13.19 -4.52
CA ALA A 58 6.80 12.86 -3.66
C ALA A 58 7.81 11.93 -4.37
N VAL A 59 7.35 10.87 -5.04
CA VAL A 59 8.24 9.95 -5.79
C VAL A 59 8.96 10.67 -6.94
N GLN A 60 8.31 11.66 -7.57
CA GLN A 60 8.89 12.43 -8.68
C GLN A 60 9.87 13.52 -8.22
N GLY A 61 9.56 14.26 -7.17
CA GLY A 61 10.26 15.50 -6.83
C GLY A 61 10.89 15.56 -5.44
N ASP A 62 10.45 14.75 -4.47
CA ASP A 62 10.97 14.84 -3.11
C ASP A 62 12.33 14.13 -2.99
N SER A 63 13.35 14.87 -2.55
CA SER A 63 14.73 14.39 -2.50
C SER A 63 14.91 13.24 -1.51
N ARG A 64 14.20 13.25 -0.38
CA ARG A 64 14.24 12.18 0.63
C ARG A 64 13.62 10.90 0.08
N PHE A 65 12.42 10.98 -0.51
CA PHE A 65 11.78 9.82 -1.15
C PHE A 65 12.68 9.22 -2.22
N ARG A 66 13.24 10.05 -3.11
CA ARG A 66 14.10 9.58 -4.20
C ARG A 66 15.40 8.95 -3.68
N ALA A 67 16.01 9.51 -2.64
CA ALA A 67 17.20 8.94 -2.02
C ALA A 67 16.93 7.56 -1.40
N ALA A 68 15.88 7.46 -0.59
CA ALA A 68 15.48 6.20 0.05
C ALA A 68 15.12 5.12 -0.99
N LEU A 69 14.33 5.48 -2.01
CA LEU A 69 13.90 4.54 -3.05
C LEU A 69 15.05 4.08 -3.94
N ARG A 70 16.05 4.94 -4.19
CA ARG A 70 17.24 4.55 -4.95
C ARG A 70 18.01 3.44 -4.26
N GLN A 71 18.17 3.55 -2.94
CA GLN A 71 18.93 2.59 -2.13
C GLN A 71 18.15 1.32 -1.78
N ALA A 72 16.82 1.39 -1.71
CA ALA A 72 15.96 0.28 -1.28
C ALA A 72 16.07 -0.98 -2.16
N ASP A 73 16.27 -2.14 -1.54
CA ASP A 73 16.16 -3.46 -2.16
C ASP A 73 14.73 -3.99 -2.07
N ILE A 74 14.01 -3.64 -0.99
CA ILE A 74 12.61 -3.97 -0.79
C ILE A 74 11.81 -2.66 -0.78
N ILE A 75 10.75 -2.59 -1.59
CA ILE A 75 9.82 -1.45 -1.61
C ILE A 75 8.42 -1.97 -1.38
N THR A 76 7.74 -1.48 -0.34
CA THR A 76 6.29 -1.70 -0.18
C THR A 76 5.53 -0.41 -0.40
N VAL A 77 4.36 -0.51 -1.04
CA VAL A 77 3.50 0.64 -1.33
C VAL A 77 2.07 0.36 -0.87
N SER A 78 1.53 1.21 0.00
CA SER A 78 0.09 1.24 0.33
C SER A 78 -0.49 2.57 -0.08
N ILE A 79 -1.37 2.59 -1.08
CA ILE A 79 -1.98 3.83 -1.56
C ILE A 79 -3.31 3.57 -2.29
N GLY A 80 -4.16 4.59 -2.39
CA GLY A 80 -5.36 4.62 -3.22
C GLY A 80 -6.68 4.67 -2.45
N ALA A 81 -6.71 4.20 -1.20
CA ALA A 81 -7.92 4.26 -0.38
C ALA A 81 -8.35 5.70 -0.05
N ASN A 82 -7.38 6.61 0.16
CA ASN A 82 -7.65 8.02 0.45
C ASN A 82 -8.28 8.79 -0.71
N ASP A 83 -8.01 8.39 -1.94
CA ASP A 83 -8.55 9.05 -3.13
C ASP A 83 -10.07 8.88 -3.24
N LEU A 84 -10.61 7.77 -2.73
CA LEU A 84 -12.03 7.44 -2.77
C LEU A 84 -12.79 7.88 -1.50
N ARG A 85 -12.07 8.19 -0.42
CA ARG A 85 -12.64 8.53 0.90
C ARG A 85 -13.63 9.71 0.87
N PRO A 86 -13.38 10.83 0.16
CA PRO A 86 -14.33 11.95 0.12
C PRO A 86 -15.67 11.59 -0.52
N TYR A 87 -15.65 10.70 -1.52
CA TYR A 87 -16.85 10.28 -2.22
C TYR A 87 -17.67 9.28 -1.39
N ALA A 88 -17.00 8.34 -0.74
CA ALA A 88 -17.66 7.39 0.17
C ALA A 88 -18.34 8.12 1.34
N ARG A 89 -17.68 9.14 1.93
CA ARG A 89 -18.30 10.00 2.95
C ARG A 89 -19.55 10.71 2.43
N ALA A 90 -19.46 11.33 1.25
CA ALA A 90 -20.60 12.03 0.66
C ALA A 90 -21.80 11.10 0.40
N ILE A 91 -21.56 9.86 -0.03
CA ILE A 91 -22.62 8.85 -0.17
C ILE A 91 -23.24 8.52 1.20
N ALA A 92 -22.41 8.26 2.22
CA ALA A 92 -22.88 7.95 3.57
C ALA A 92 -23.70 9.09 4.18
N GLU A 93 -23.39 10.34 3.83
CA GLU A 93 -24.07 11.56 4.28
C GLU A 93 -25.33 11.90 3.45
N GLY A 94 -25.76 11.01 2.53
CA GLY A 94 -26.96 11.21 1.71
C GLY A 94 -26.77 12.17 0.52
N SER A 95 -25.54 12.63 0.28
CA SER A 95 -25.17 13.47 -0.88
C SER A 95 -24.84 12.60 -2.09
N GLY A 96 -25.85 11.91 -2.62
CA GLY A 96 -25.73 10.96 -3.74
C GLY A 96 -25.16 11.55 -5.05
N SER A 97 -25.15 12.88 -5.20
CA SER A 97 -24.61 13.55 -6.39
C SER A 97 -23.11 13.28 -6.63
N ARG A 98 -22.34 12.95 -5.58
CA ARG A 98 -20.90 12.64 -5.70
C ARG A 98 -20.62 11.18 -6.11
N ALA A 99 -21.60 10.29 -6.07
CA ALA A 99 -21.42 8.90 -6.50
C ALA A 99 -21.03 8.81 -7.99
N SER A 100 -21.60 9.68 -8.83
CA SER A 100 -21.31 9.77 -10.27
C SER A 100 -19.85 10.14 -10.57
N GLN A 101 -19.13 10.75 -9.62
CA GLN A 101 -17.74 11.17 -9.77
C GLN A 101 -16.74 10.07 -9.41
N ILE A 102 -17.17 8.97 -8.78
CA ILE A 102 -16.26 7.93 -8.31
C ILE A 102 -15.54 7.21 -9.46
N PRO A 103 -16.18 6.87 -10.60
CA PRO A 103 -15.47 6.29 -11.74
C PRO A 103 -14.31 7.18 -12.22
N GLN A 104 -14.52 8.50 -12.26
CA GLN A 104 -13.49 9.46 -12.65
C GLN A 104 -12.36 9.52 -11.61
N ALA A 105 -12.69 9.52 -10.31
CA ALA A 105 -11.72 9.49 -9.23
C ALA A 105 -10.86 8.21 -9.29
N LEU A 106 -11.49 7.05 -9.45
CA LEU A 106 -10.80 5.78 -9.61
C LEU A 106 -9.87 5.79 -10.82
N ASN A 107 -10.29 6.34 -11.96
CA ASN A 107 -9.42 6.46 -13.13
C ASN A 107 -8.21 7.35 -12.88
N ARG A 108 -8.38 8.48 -12.19
CA ARG A 108 -7.25 9.32 -11.76
C ARG A 108 -6.30 8.57 -10.84
N THR A 109 -6.83 7.85 -9.84
CA THR A 109 -6.02 7.03 -8.92
C THR A 109 -5.25 5.95 -9.67
N LYS A 110 -5.88 5.23 -10.60
CA LYS A 110 -5.21 4.24 -11.45
C LYS A 110 -4.10 4.88 -12.30
N GLY A 111 -4.34 6.05 -12.86
CA GLY A 111 -3.35 6.83 -13.61
C GLY A 111 -2.12 7.16 -12.74
N ASN A 112 -2.35 7.73 -11.56
CA ASN A 112 -1.29 8.09 -10.62
C ASN A 112 -0.49 6.87 -10.15
N VAL A 113 -1.15 5.76 -9.82
CA VAL A 113 -0.49 4.55 -9.32
C VAL A 113 0.33 3.88 -10.40
N ARG A 114 -0.15 3.86 -11.65
CA ARG A 114 0.65 3.43 -12.80
C ARG A 114 1.92 4.26 -12.92
N GLN A 115 1.81 5.58 -12.79
CA GLN A 115 2.95 6.49 -12.83
C GLN A 115 3.90 6.29 -11.64
N ILE A 116 3.40 6.02 -10.44
CA ILE A 116 4.23 5.68 -9.27
C ILE A 116 5.07 4.44 -9.59
N VAL A 117 4.43 3.34 -10.02
CA VAL A 117 5.15 2.09 -10.34
C VAL A 117 6.17 2.32 -11.46
N TYR A 118 5.81 3.07 -12.51
CA TYR A 118 6.74 3.45 -13.57
C TYR A 118 7.96 4.21 -13.01
N ASN A 119 7.75 5.21 -12.16
CA ASN A 119 8.84 5.98 -11.55
C ASN A 119 9.71 5.13 -10.62
N LEU A 120 9.14 4.17 -9.89
CA LEU A 120 9.93 3.22 -9.10
C LEU A 120 10.89 2.43 -9.99
N TYR A 121 10.43 1.92 -11.12
CA TYR A 121 11.31 1.27 -12.10
C TYR A 121 12.37 2.23 -12.65
N GLN A 122 12.01 3.48 -13.00
CA GLN A 122 13.00 4.47 -13.47
C GLN A 122 14.08 4.80 -12.43
N ILE A 123 13.71 4.86 -11.14
CA ILE A 123 14.66 5.08 -10.05
C ILE A 123 15.59 3.86 -9.87
N LYS A 124 15.06 2.65 -10.04
CA LYS A 124 15.80 1.40 -9.77
C LYS A 124 16.63 0.88 -10.95
N SER A 125 16.18 1.02 -12.20
CA SER A 125 16.84 0.47 -13.39
C SER A 125 18.33 0.87 -13.52
N PRO A 126 18.74 2.13 -13.27
CA PRO A 126 20.15 2.53 -13.35
C PRO A 126 21.04 1.87 -12.30
N GLN A 127 20.46 1.38 -11.19
CA GLN A 127 21.23 0.83 -10.07
C GLN A 127 21.80 -0.57 -10.38
N ARG A 128 21.23 -1.29 -11.36
CA ARG A 128 21.65 -2.67 -11.74
C ARG A 128 21.77 -3.63 -10.55
N LYS A 129 20.98 -3.42 -9.50
CA LYS A 129 20.91 -4.27 -8.31
C LYS A 129 19.53 -4.96 -8.24
N PRO A 130 19.46 -6.19 -7.70
CA PRO A 130 18.18 -6.84 -7.39
C PRO A 130 17.30 -5.94 -6.52
N PHE A 131 16.00 -5.90 -6.81
CA PHE A 131 15.02 -5.21 -5.98
C PHE A 131 13.65 -5.85 -6.13
N ILE A 132 12.76 -5.61 -5.17
CA ILE A 132 11.36 -6.03 -5.21
C ILE A 132 10.41 -4.88 -4.92
N ILE A 133 9.29 -4.86 -5.64
CA ILE A 133 8.16 -3.95 -5.38
C ILE A 133 6.97 -4.80 -4.94
N ARG A 134 6.36 -4.44 -3.81
CA ARG A 134 5.22 -5.14 -3.22
C ARG A 134 4.10 -4.14 -2.93
N MET A 135 3.03 -4.19 -3.71
CA MET A 135 1.86 -3.36 -3.45
C MET A 135 0.97 -4.03 -2.40
N VAL A 136 0.40 -3.22 -1.52
CA VAL A 136 -0.67 -3.63 -0.61
C VAL A 136 -2.00 -3.30 -1.30
N GLY A 137 -2.86 -4.30 -1.50
CA GLY A 137 -4.22 -4.07 -1.95
C GLY A 137 -5.04 -3.28 -0.91
N VAL A 138 -6.19 -2.74 -1.29
CA VAL A 138 -7.09 -2.06 -0.36
C VAL A 138 -8.20 -3.02 0.08
N TYR A 139 -8.67 -2.91 1.32
CA TYR A 139 -9.95 -3.50 1.75
C TYR A 139 -11.07 -2.46 1.62
N ASN A 140 -12.33 -2.87 1.87
CA ASN A 140 -13.45 -1.93 1.88
C ASN A 140 -13.57 -1.24 3.26
N PRO A 141 -13.27 0.05 3.40
CA PRO A 141 -13.44 0.75 4.68
C PRO A 141 -14.91 1.10 4.97
N PHE A 142 -15.82 0.92 4.02
CA PHE A 142 -17.25 1.23 4.17
C PHE A 142 -18.09 0.02 3.71
N PRO A 143 -18.17 -1.06 4.51
CA PRO A 143 -18.89 -2.28 4.13
C PRO A 143 -20.37 -2.05 3.81
N ASN A 144 -20.99 -1.02 4.40
CA ASN A 144 -22.39 -0.66 4.17
C ASN A 144 -22.63 0.10 2.85
N ILE A 145 -21.56 0.50 2.13
CA ILE A 145 -21.66 1.18 0.84
C ILE A 145 -21.27 0.18 -0.24
N ARG A 146 -22.26 -0.34 -0.97
CA ARG A 146 -22.06 -1.35 -2.02
C ARG A 146 -21.02 -0.91 -3.06
N GLU A 147 -21.10 0.36 -3.45
CA GLU A 147 -20.23 1.00 -4.43
C GLU A 147 -18.76 0.98 -3.96
N ALA A 148 -18.49 1.26 -2.69
CA ALA A 148 -17.14 1.26 -2.13
C ALA A 148 -16.47 -0.12 -2.26
N GLY A 149 -17.22 -1.20 -2.03
CA GLY A 149 -16.75 -2.57 -2.23
C GLY A 149 -16.43 -2.88 -3.70
N VAL A 150 -17.29 -2.44 -4.64
CA VAL A 150 -17.05 -2.58 -6.08
C VAL A 150 -15.76 -1.87 -6.49
N TYR A 151 -15.54 -0.64 -6.02
CA TYR A 151 -14.34 0.12 -6.37
C TYR A 151 -13.07 -0.45 -5.76
N ALA A 152 -13.10 -0.92 -4.51
CA ALA A 152 -11.98 -1.60 -3.91
C ALA A 152 -11.55 -2.85 -4.72
N ARG A 153 -12.53 -3.66 -5.16
CA ARG A 153 -12.27 -4.81 -6.04
C ARG A 153 -11.71 -4.41 -7.40
N GLN A 154 -12.28 -3.40 -8.05
CA GLN A 154 -11.79 -2.89 -9.34
C GLN A 154 -10.38 -2.30 -9.23
N TYR A 155 -10.07 -1.62 -8.12
CA TYR A 155 -8.74 -1.08 -7.86
C TYR A 155 -7.72 -2.21 -7.64
N ASN A 156 -8.06 -3.21 -6.82
CA ASN A 156 -7.19 -4.37 -6.58
C ASN A 156 -6.93 -5.17 -7.86
N ALA A 157 -7.95 -5.38 -8.70
CA ALA A 157 -7.79 -6.01 -10.00
C ALA A 157 -6.88 -5.18 -10.92
N PHE A 158 -6.98 -3.85 -10.89
CA PHE A 158 -6.04 -3.00 -11.61
C PHE A 158 -4.61 -3.16 -11.11
N LEU A 159 -4.36 -3.23 -9.80
CA LEU A 159 -3.01 -3.41 -9.26
C LEU A 159 -2.34 -4.67 -9.84
N THR A 160 -3.10 -5.76 -10.04
CA THR A 160 -2.53 -6.99 -10.62
C THR A 160 -2.15 -6.86 -12.09
N THR A 161 -2.74 -5.89 -12.82
CA THR A 161 -2.42 -5.63 -14.24
C THR A 161 -1.13 -4.85 -14.47
N LEU A 162 -0.61 -4.12 -13.46
CA LEU A 162 0.58 -3.28 -13.64
C LEU A 162 1.85 -4.12 -13.92
N GLY A 163 1.96 -5.30 -13.31
CA GLY A 163 2.96 -6.32 -13.63
C GLY A 163 4.43 -5.86 -13.58
N GLY A 164 5.32 -6.78 -13.99
CA GLY A 164 6.76 -6.56 -14.03
C GLY A 164 7.54 -7.66 -13.30
N PRO A 165 8.82 -7.90 -13.65
CA PRO A 165 9.58 -9.04 -13.14
C PRO A 165 9.66 -9.04 -11.61
N ASN A 166 9.83 -7.85 -11.02
CA ASN A 166 10.05 -7.65 -9.59
C ASN A 166 8.80 -7.19 -8.81
N TYR A 167 7.66 -7.05 -9.47
CA TYR A 167 6.44 -6.47 -8.90
C TYR A 167 5.41 -7.53 -8.52
N ARG A 168 4.86 -7.47 -7.31
CA ARG A 168 3.75 -8.34 -6.87
C ARG A 168 2.76 -7.57 -6.00
N VAL A 169 1.53 -8.07 -5.86
CA VAL A 169 0.44 -7.44 -5.09
C VAL A 169 -0.03 -8.39 -4.00
N ALA A 170 -0.07 -7.90 -2.75
CA ALA A 170 -0.66 -8.62 -1.64
C ALA A 170 -2.18 -8.39 -1.69
N ASN A 171 -2.93 -9.44 -2.04
CA ASN A 171 -4.38 -9.40 -1.95
C ASN A 171 -4.80 -9.57 -0.49
N ILE A 172 -5.23 -8.47 0.13
CA ILE A 172 -5.71 -8.45 1.52
C ILE A 172 -7.23 -8.31 1.60
N TYR A 173 -7.94 -8.08 0.49
CA TYR A 173 -9.35 -7.73 0.50
C TYR A 173 -10.20 -8.83 1.17
N SER A 174 -10.03 -10.08 0.71
CA SER A 174 -10.80 -11.22 1.22
C SER A 174 -10.47 -11.56 2.67
N ALA A 175 -9.29 -11.21 3.17
CA ALA A 175 -8.94 -11.43 4.57
C ALA A 175 -9.70 -10.46 5.49
N PHE A 176 -9.98 -9.25 5.01
CA PHE A 176 -10.69 -8.23 5.77
C PHE A 176 -12.22 -8.29 5.59
N GLU A 177 -12.72 -8.71 4.43
CA GLU A 177 -14.15 -8.83 4.14
C GLU A 177 -14.81 -9.83 5.11
N GLY A 178 -15.74 -9.32 5.94
CA GLY A 178 -16.45 -10.11 6.97
C GLY A 178 -15.70 -10.27 8.30
N ASN A 179 -14.42 -9.85 8.38
CA ASN A 179 -13.58 -9.94 9.58
C ASN A 179 -13.26 -8.56 10.17
N GLU A 180 -14.01 -7.52 9.80
CA GLU A 180 -13.69 -6.12 10.14
C GLU A 180 -13.66 -5.89 11.64
N ARG A 181 -14.56 -6.54 12.40
CA ARG A 181 -14.59 -6.43 13.88
C ARG A 181 -13.33 -6.97 14.54
N GLU A 182 -12.70 -7.98 13.95
CA GLU A 182 -11.48 -8.59 14.50
C GLU A 182 -10.22 -7.88 14.00
N LEU A 183 -10.22 -7.37 12.77
CA LEU A 183 -9.00 -6.88 12.11
C LEU A 183 -8.87 -5.36 12.11
N LEU A 184 -9.95 -4.61 12.31
CA LEU A 184 -9.92 -3.14 12.39
C LEU A 184 -9.84 -2.65 13.83
N PHE A 185 -9.29 -1.44 13.98
CA PHE A 185 -9.25 -0.68 15.21
C PHE A 185 -10.64 -0.08 15.50
N LEU A 186 -10.78 0.59 16.65
CA LEU A 186 -12.05 1.18 17.11
C LEU A 186 -12.66 2.18 16.11
N ASP A 187 -11.83 2.82 15.29
CA ASP A 187 -12.28 3.74 14.25
C ASP A 187 -12.93 3.06 13.02
N ARG A 188 -12.91 1.72 12.98
CA ARG A 188 -13.43 0.86 11.89
C ARG A 188 -12.88 1.19 10.51
N VAL A 189 -11.72 1.85 10.45
CA VAL A 189 -11.08 2.27 9.21
C VAL A 189 -9.65 1.74 9.16
N HIS A 190 -8.88 1.87 10.23
CA HIS A 190 -7.49 1.42 10.26
C HIS A 190 -7.38 0.01 10.85
N PRO A 191 -6.40 -0.81 10.44
CA PRO A 191 -6.18 -2.12 11.03
C PRO A 191 -5.69 -2.00 12.47
N ASN A 192 -6.04 -2.98 13.29
CA ASN A 192 -5.38 -3.20 14.58
C ASN A 192 -4.12 -4.07 14.39
N SER A 193 -3.46 -4.46 15.48
CA SER A 193 -2.24 -5.29 15.41
C SER A 193 -2.44 -6.65 14.71
N ARG A 194 -3.63 -7.27 14.80
CA ARG A 194 -3.94 -8.51 14.07
C ARG A 194 -4.09 -8.23 12.57
N GLY A 195 -4.85 -7.20 12.21
CA GLY A 195 -5.01 -6.77 10.81
C GLY A 195 -3.67 -6.42 10.15
N TYR A 196 -2.78 -5.71 10.85
CA TYR A 196 -1.44 -5.43 10.31
C TYR A 196 -0.57 -6.67 10.13
N ARG A 197 -0.71 -7.68 10.99
CA ARG A 197 -0.04 -8.98 10.81
C ARG A 197 -0.57 -9.70 9.56
N VAL A 198 -1.88 -9.65 9.30
CA VAL A 198 -2.48 -10.20 8.07
C VAL A 198 -1.90 -9.52 6.83
N ILE A 199 -1.76 -8.19 6.84
CA ILE A 199 -1.13 -7.45 5.73
C ILE A 199 0.33 -7.89 5.54
N ALA A 200 1.11 -7.93 6.61
CA ALA A 200 2.52 -8.35 6.56
C ALA A 200 2.70 -9.79 6.06
N GLN A 201 1.85 -10.72 6.49
CA GLN A 201 1.84 -12.10 5.98
C GLN A 201 1.44 -12.17 4.50
N GLY A 202 0.50 -11.34 4.07
CA GLY A 202 0.14 -11.19 2.66
C GLY A 202 1.34 -10.78 1.81
N LEU A 203 2.17 -9.87 2.32
CA LEU A 203 3.43 -9.46 1.67
C LEU A 203 4.49 -10.58 1.70
N ASP A 204 4.69 -11.26 2.84
CA ASP A 204 5.66 -12.36 2.99
C ASP A 204 5.43 -13.50 1.99
N ARG A 205 4.17 -13.86 1.76
CA ARG A 205 3.78 -14.92 0.82
C ARG A 205 4.15 -14.63 -0.64
N LEU A 206 4.40 -13.36 -0.99
CA LEU A 206 4.83 -12.98 -2.35
C LEU A 206 6.29 -13.36 -2.63
N GLY A 207 7.03 -13.78 -1.60
CA GLY A 207 8.43 -14.14 -1.69
C GLY A 207 9.36 -12.95 -1.91
N TYR A 208 10.66 -13.23 -1.87
CA TYR A 208 11.71 -12.20 -1.86
C TYR A 208 12.61 -12.22 -3.10
N LEU A 209 12.43 -13.17 -4.03
CA LEU A 209 13.16 -13.17 -5.29
C LEU A 209 12.94 -11.83 -6.03
N PRO A 210 14.01 -11.27 -6.64
CA PRO A 210 15.32 -11.87 -6.86
C PRO A 210 16.37 -11.61 -5.75
N LEU A 211 15.97 -11.19 -4.54
CA LEU A 211 16.90 -11.01 -3.42
C LEU A 211 17.37 -12.38 -2.89
N GLN A 212 18.69 -12.59 -2.84
CA GLN A 212 19.37 -13.75 -2.24
C GLN A 212 20.70 -13.31 -1.63
#